data_AF-A0A6M2CU99-F1
#
_entry.id   AF-A0A6M2CU99-F1
#
_cell.length_a   1.000
_cell.length_b   1.000
_cell.length_c   1.000
_cell.angle_alpha   90.00
_cell.angle_beta   90.00
_cell.angle_gamma   90.00
#
_symmetry.space_group_name_H-M   'P 1'
#
loop_
_entity.id
_entity.type
_entity.pdbx_description
1 polymer ?
#
loop_
_entity_poly.entity_id
_entity_poly.type
_entity_poly.pdbx_seq_one_letter_code
_entity_poly.pdbx_strand_id
1 'polypeptide(L)'
;MYKEPKRWSLTFQTYVQLTMMQLHLEPVLTPVKLIERSLQSARYVFVENLYRSGHMTSLELSILNQWFDWINGNVAVGLDMIIYLRTRPEVAMGRIQKRKRPEEDQLPFDWLCKVHELHEDWLLGRSNFPLPPKVLVIDANQDCIDIQEEFARHLPDILERGHLCHAPFALHPV
;
A
#
# COMPACT_ATOMS: atom_id res chain seq x y z
N MET A 1 -9.53 3.22 -15.50
CA MET A 1 -9.92 3.74 -14.17
C MET A 1 -10.00 5.26 -14.16
N TYR A 2 -8.89 5.98 -14.39
CA TYR A 2 -8.82 7.45 -14.23
C TYR A 2 -9.81 8.29 -15.06
N LYS A 3 -10.27 7.80 -16.22
CA LYS A 3 -11.26 8.52 -17.06
C LYS A 3 -12.68 8.52 -16.47
N GLU A 4 -13.09 7.42 -15.84
CA GLU A 4 -14.45 7.24 -15.29
C GLU A 4 -14.37 6.52 -13.94
N PRO A 5 -13.85 7.17 -12.88
CA PRO A 5 -13.60 6.51 -11.60
C PRO A 5 -14.88 5.96 -10.98
N LYS A 6 -16.03 6.65 -11.09
CA LYS A 6 -17.32 6.14 -10.59
C LYS A 6 -17.74 4.80 -11.21
N ARG A 7 -17.41 4.56 -12.48
CA ARG A 7 -17.78 3.32 -13.18
C ARG A 7 -16.84 2.16 -12.87
N TRP A 8 -15.56 2.47 -12.71
CA TRP A 8 -14.47 1.49 -12.72
C TRP A 8 -13.78 1.29 -11.36
N SER A 9 -14.12 2.05 -10.32
CA SER A 9 -13.46 1.96 -9.01
C SER A 9 -13.57 0.58 -8.39
N LEU A 10 -14.79 0.03 -8.28
CA LEU A 10 -14.99 -1.32 -7.75
C LEU A 10 -14.17 -2.34 -8.54
N THR A 11 -14.38 -2.41 -9.86
CA THR A 11 -13.72 -3.38 -10.74
C THR A 11 -12.19 -3.30 -10.63
N PHE A 12 -11.64 -2.09 -10.65
CA PHE A 12 -10.20 -1.90 -10.55
C PHE A 12 -9.67 -2.32 -9.18
N GLN A 13 -10.33 -1.92 -8.08
CA GLN A 13 -9.87 -2.24 -6.73
C GLN A 13 -10.04 -3.73 -6.38
N THR A 14 -11.07 -4.42 -6.90
CA THR A 14 -11.17 -5.88 -6.80
C THR A 14 -9.99 -6.56 -7.48
N TYR A 15 -9.61 -6.11 -8.69
CA TYR A 15 -8.46 -6.66 -9.39
C TYR A 15 -7.13 -6.38 -8.67
N VAL A 16 -6.98 -5.19 -8.08
CA VAL A 16 -5.82 -4.86 -7.22
C VAL A 16 -5.74 -5.78 -6.00
N GLN A 17 -6.86 -6.06 -5.32
CA GLN A 17 -6.84 -7.00 -4.18
C GLN A 17 -6.41 -8.40 -4.62
N LEU A 18 -6.90 -8.88 -5.76
CA LEU A 18 -6.51 -10.18 -6.33
C LEU A 18 -5.01 -10.24 -6.65
N THR A 19 -4.49 -9.27 -7.38
CA THR A 19 -3.08 -9.28 -7.81
C THR A 19 -2.12 -9.04 -6.65
N MET A 20 -2.49 -8.21 -5.67
CA MET A 20 -1.72 -8.05 -4.43
C MET A 20 -1.71 -9.36 -3.63
N MET A 21 -2.84 -10.04 -3.47
CA MET A 21 -2.89 -11.34 -2.81
C MET A 21 -1.99 -12.37 -3.52
N GLN A 22 -2.05 -12.44 -4.85
CA GLN A 22 -1.16 -13.30 -5.63
C GLN A 22 0.31 -12.95 -5.38
N LEU A 23 0.67 -11.67 -5.44
CA LEU A 23 2.02 -11.20 -5.14
C LEU A 23 2.46 -11.58 -3.73
N HIS A 24 1.59 -11.50 -2.72
CA HIS A 24 1.89 -11.94 -1.35
C HIS A 24 2.17 -13.44 -1.28
N LEU A 25 1.45 -14.25 -2.07
CA LEU A 25 1.56 -15.71 -2.08
C LEU A 25 2.68 -16.26 -2.97
N GLU A 26 3.29 -15.44 -3.82
CA GLU A 26 4.42 -15.89 -4.64
C GLU A 26 5.56 -16.47 -3.80
N PRO A 27 6.12 -17.64 -4.16
CA PRO A 27 7.23 -18.22 -3.42
C PRO A 27 8.46 -17.33 -3.54
N VAL A 28 9.21 -17.18 -2.44
CA VAL A 28 10.48 -16.47 -2.41
C VAL A 28 11.54 -17.38 -1.79
N LEU A 29 12.77 -17.31 -2.32
CA LEU A 29 13.92 -18.10 -1.81
C LEU A 29 14.76 -17.33 -0.79
N THR A 30 14.49 -16.03 -0.62
CA THR A 30 15.19 -15.15 0.30
C THR A 30 14.42 -15.03 1.62
N PRO A 31 15.12 -14.78 2.74
CA PRO A 31 14.47 -14.62 4.05
C PRO A 31 13.57 -13.38 4.15
N VAL A 32 13.70 -12.46 3.19
CA VAL A 32 12.88 -11.25 3.11
C VAL A 32 12.20 -11.20 1.75
N LYS A 33 10.90 -10.92 1.78
CA LYS A 33 10.09 -10.60 0.61
C LYS A 33 9.73 -9.12 0.64
N LEU A 34 10.32 -8.36 -0.28
CA LEU A 34 9.99 -6.94 -0.45
C LEU A 34 8.98 -6.80 -1.58
N ILE A 35 7.84 -6.16 -1.30
CA ILE A 35 6.77 -5.92 -2.27
C ILE A 35 6.50 -4.42 -2.38
N GLU A 36 6.15 -3.95 -3.59
CA GLU A 36 5.69 -2.57 -3.78
C GLU A 36 4.25 -2.46 -3.30
N ARG A 37 4.01 -1.64 -2.27
CA ARG A 37 2.71 -1.50 -1.58
C ARG A 37 2.27 -2.80 -0.89
N SER A 38 0.99 -2.87 -0.52
CA SER A 38 0.37 -4.02 0.12
C SER A 38 -1.15 -4.00 -0.02
N LEU A 39 -1.79 -5.12 0.29
CA LEU A 39 -3.25 -5.21 0.37
C LEU A 39 -3.85 -4.17 1.33
N GLN A 40 -3.17 -3.92 2.45
CA GLN A 40 -3.57 -2.94 3.47
C GLN A 40 -3.54 -1.51 2.90
N SER A 41 -2.50 -1.14 2.16
CA SER A 41 -2.45 0.19 1.52
C SER A 41 -3.53 0.35 0.44
N ALA A 42 -3.82 -0.70 -0.33
CA ALA A 42 -4.93 -0.69 -1.30
C ALA A 42 -6.25 -0.39 -0.60
N ARG A 43 -6.51 -0.99 0.55
CA ARG A 43 -7.73 -0.78 1.33
C ARG A 43 -7.77 0.56 2.08
N TYR A 44 -6.78 0.82 2.93
CA TYR A 44 -6.80 1.93 3.90
C TYR A 44 -6.49 3.28 3.26
N VAL A 45 -5.86 3.29 2.10
CA VAL A 45 -5.56 4.53 1.36
C VAL A 45 -6.40 4.63 0.09
N PHE A 46 -6.24 3.71 -0.86
CA PHE A 46 -6.81 3.92 -2.20
C PHE A 46 -8.32 3.72 -2.25
N VAL A 47 -8.83 2.62 -1.69
CA VAL A 47 -10.28 2.38 -1.56
C VAL A 47 -10.93 3.45 -0.68
N GLU A 48 -10.29 3.80 0.44
CA GLU A 48 -10.77 4.87 1.32
C GLU A 48 -10.86 6.22 0.60
N ASN A 49 -9.84 6.60 -0.19
CA ASN A 49 -9.86 7.82 -0.99
C ASN A 49 -10.98 7.82 -2.03
N LEU A 50 -11.19 6.69 -2.73
CA LEU A 50 -12.25 6.55 -3.73
C LEU A 50 -13.63 6.71 -3.09
N TYR A 51 -13.84 6.15 -1.89
CA TYR A 51 -15.07 6.33 -1.13
C TYR A 51 -15.27 7.78 -0.69
N ARG A 52 -14.28 8.38 0.00
CA ARG A 52 -14.34 9.78 0.48
C ARG A 52 -14.52 10.80 -0.65
N SER A 53 -14.01 10.50 -1.83
CA SER A 53 -14.14 11.34 -3.02
C SER A 53 -15.45 11.12 -3.80
N GLY A 54 -16.36 10.26 -3.32
CA GLY A 54 -17.64 9.99 -3.99
C GLY A 54 -17.50 9.20 -5.30
N HIS A 55 -16.38 8.49 -5.48
CA HIS A 55 -16.13 7.61 -6.62
C HIS A 55 -16.51 6.15 -6.36
N MET A 56 -16.93 5.84 -5.13
CA MET A 56 -17.38 4.52 -4.70
C MET A 56 -18.57 4.68 -3.75
N THR A 57 -19.60 3.88 -3.96
CA THR A 57 -20.79 3.84 -3.10
C THR A 57 -20.51 3.06 -1.81
N SER A 58 -21.36 3.22 -0.80
CA SER A 58 -21.25 2.45 0.44
C SER A 58 -21.42 0.94 0.23
N LEU A 59 -22.21 0.53 -0.77
CA LEU A 59 -22.36 -0.87 -1.15
C LEU A 59 -21.06 -1.44 -1.73
N GLU A 60 -20.44 -0.73 -2.68
CA GLU A 60 -19.16 -1.14 -3.28
C GLU A 60 -18.03 -1.18 -2.26
N LEU A 61 -17.98 -0.21 -1.34
CA LEU A 61 -17.04 -0.22 -0.22
C LEU A 61 -17.25 -1.45 0.66
N SER A 62 -18.51 -1.77 1.01
CA SER A 62 -18.84 -2.94 1.82
C SER A 62 -18.41 -4.25 1.16
N ILE A 63 -18.56 -4.38 -0.15
CA ILE A 63 -18.09 -5.54 -0.92
C ILE A 63 -16.56 -5.67 -0.81
N LEU A 64 -15.82 -4.58 -1.03
CA LEU A 64 -14.35 -4.61 -0.94
C LEU A 64 -13.84 -4.84 0.49
N ASN A 65 -14.58 -4.39 1.51
CA ASN A 65 -14.28 -4.71 2.91
C ASN A 65 -14.43 -6.20 3.19
N GLN A 66 -15.54 -6.80 2.78
CA GLN A 66 -15.78 -8.22 3.01
C GLN A 66 -14.72 -9.10 2.33
N TRP A 67 -14.32 -8.76 1.10
CA TRP A 67 -13.20 -9.43 0.44
C TRP A 67 -11.88 -9.23 1.18
N PHE A 68 -11.57 -7.99 1.58
CA PHE A 68 -10.37 -7.68 2.33
C PHE A 68 -10.29 -8.45 3.66
N ASP A 69 -11.38 -8.48 4.43
CA ASP A 69 -11.46 -9.16 5.71
C ASP A 69 -11.34 -10.68 5.53
N TRP A 70 -11.99 -11.24 4.50
CA TRP A 70 -11.84 -12.65 4.17
C TRP A 70 -10.40 -13.01 3.81
N ILE A 71 -9.73 -12.20 2.98
CA ILE A 71 -8.33 -12.45 2.60
C ILE A 71 -7.43 -12.40 3.84
N ASN A 72 -7.55 -11.38 4.70
CA ASN A 72 -6.72 -11.30 5.91
C ASN A 72 -6.98 -12.44 6.91
N GLY A 73 -8.21 -12.95 6.98
CA GLY A 73 -8.56 -14.05 7.88
C GLY A 73 -8.18 -15.45 7.36
N ASN A 74 -8.05 -15.62 6.04
CA ASN A 74 -7.90 -16.94 5.42
C ASN A 74 -6.61 -17.13 4.60
N VAL A 75 -5.87 -16.05 4.34
CA VAL A 75 -4.68 -16.05 3.48
C VAL A 75 -3.51 -15.40 4.21
N ALA A 76 -2.31 -15.96 4.05
CA ALA A 76 -1.08 -15.44 4.66
C ALA A 76 -0.59 -14.14 3.96
N VAL A 77 -1.33 -13.04 4.15
CA VAL A 77 -1.02 -11.70 3.62
C VAL A 77 -0.58 -10.69 4.69
N GLY A 78 -0.24 -11.20 5.88
CA GLY A 78 0.29 -10.39 6.99
C GLY A 78 1.59 -9.68 6.61
N LEU A 79 1.82 -8.52 7.24
CA LEU A 79 3.05 -7.74 7.08
C LEU A 79 3.80 -7.67 8.40
N ASP A 80 5.09 -7.98 8.40
CA ASP A 80 5.95 -7.79 9.56
C ASP A 80 6.39 -6.33 9.73
N MET A 81 6.52 -5.62 8.60
CA MET A 81 7.00 -4.24 8.53
C MET A 81 6.45 -3.51 7.30
N ILE A 82 6.27 -2.20 7.41
CA ILE A 82 6.11 -1.29 6.28
C ILE A 82 7.28 -0.31 6.24
N ILE A 83 7.85 -0.10 5.05
CA ILE A 83 8.78 1.00 4.78
C ILE A 83 7.99 2.11 4.09
N TYR A 84 7.81 3.23 4.79
CA TYR A 84 7.08 4.39 4.29
C TYR A 84 8.05 5.40 3.70
N LEU A 85 8.11 5.44 2.36
CA LEU A 85 8.83 6.48 1.60
C LEU A 85 8.02 7.79 1.62
N ARG A 86 8.22 8.58 2.68
CA ARG A 86 7.44 9.79 2.94
C ARG A 86 7.90 10.92 2.03
N THR A 87 7.04 11.33 1.10
CA THR A 87 7.33 12.40 0.13
C THR A 87 6.22 13.45 0.20
N ARG A 88 6.59 14.74 0.13
CA ARG A 88 5.62 15.83 0.03
C ARG A 88 4.86 15.78 -1.31
N PRO A 89 3.57 16.14 -1.35
CA PRO A 89 2.77 16.13 -2.58
C PRO A 89 3.41 16.90 -3.75
N GLU A 90 4.07 18.03 -3.49
CA GLU A 90 4.71 18.86 -4.52
C GLU A 90 5.88 18.13 -5.20
N VAL A 91 6.70 17.45 -4.39
CA VAL A 91 7.83 16.66 -4.89
C VAL A 91 7.31 15.46 -5.68
N ALA A 92 6.29 14.78 -5.17
CA ALA A 92 5.66 13.65 -5.85
C ALA A 92 5.01 14.08 -7.19
N MET A 93 4.34 15.24 -7.23
CA MET A 93 3.77 15.80 -8.45
C MET A 93 4.86 16.10 -9.49
N GLY A 94 5.96 16.73 -9.09
CA GLY A 94 7.09 16.96 -9.99
C GLY A 94 7.66 15.66 -10.58
N ARG A 95 7.71 14.58 -9.78
CA ARG A 95 8.15 13.25 -10.24
C ARG A 95 7.16 12.62 -11.22
N ILE A 96 5.86 12.75 -10.99
CA ILE A 96 4.81 12.27 -11.91
C ILE A 96 4.94 12.97 -13.26
N GLN A 97 5.06 14.30 -13.24
CA GLN A 97 5.23 15.11 -14.46
C GLN A 97 6.52 14.75 -15.21
N LYS A 98 7.63 14.48 -14.50
CA LYS A 98 8.88 14.03 -15.12
C LYS A 98 8.76 12.63 -15.73
N ARG A 99 8.00 11.74 -15.09
CA ARG A 99 7.79 10.35 -15.53
C ARG A 99 6.90 10.23 -16.77
N LYS A 100 5.98 11.17 -16.99
CA LYS A 100 5.16 11.29 -18.22
C LYS A 100 4.38 10.01 -18.59
N ARG A 101 3.75 9.37 -17.61
CA ARG A 101 2.83 8.26 -17.90
C ARG A 101 1.51 8.81 -18.45
N PRO A 102 1.04 8.36 -19.63
CA PRO A 102 -0.20 8.87 -20.22
C PRO A 102 -1.42 8.75 -19.31
N GLU A 103 -1.47 7.71 -18.46
CA GLU A 103 -2.57 7.46 -17.54
C GLU A 103 -2.63 8.44 -16.37
N GLU A 104 -1.53 9.12 -16.07
CA GLU A 104 -1.35 10.03 -14.93
C GLU A 104 -1.31 11.51 -15.35
N ASP A 105 -1.38 11.81 -16.65
CA ASP A 105 -1.20 13.16 -17.22
C ASP A 105 -2.20 14.19 -16.66
N GLN A 106 -3.41 13.74 -16.34
CA GLN A 106 -4.51 14.58 -15.86
C GLN A 106 -4.78 14.41 -14.35
N LEU A 107 -3.80 13.89 -13.60
CA LEU A 107 -3.97 13.59 -12.19
C LEU A 107 -3.94 14.89 -11.34
N PRO A 108 -5.02 15.27 -10.63
CA PRO A 108 -5.08 16.54 -9.92
C PRO A 108 -4.14 16.58 -8.71
N PHE A 109 -3.54 17.74 -8.44
CA PHE A 109 -2.72 17.94 -7.24
C PHE A 109 -3.47 17.66 -5.93
N ASP A 110 -4.73 18.10 -5.84
CA ASP A 110 -5.61 17.82 -4.70
C ASP A 110 -5.80 16.31 -4.44
N TRP A 111 -5.82 15.50 -5.49
CA TRP A 111 -5.88 14.04 -5.33
C TRP A 111 -4.61 13.50 -4.66
N LEU A 112 -3.43 14.02 -5.02
CA LEU A 112 -2.16 13.66 -4.38
C LEU A 112 -2.14 14.07 -2.91
N CYS A 113 -2.64 15.27 -2.58
CA CYS A 113 -2.76 15.72 -1.19
C CYS A 113 -3.65 14.78 -0.38
N LYS A 114 -4.83 14.40 -0.90
CA LYS A 114 -5.74 13.45 -0.23
C LYS A 114 -5.09 12.09 0.01
N VAL A 115 -4.37 11.57 -0.98
CA VAL A 115 -3.64 10.30 -0.83
C VAL A 115 -2.50 10.43 0.17
N HIS A 116 -1.79 11.55 0.18
CA HIS A 116 -0.74 11.83 1.16
C HIS A 116 -1.29 11.84 2.59
N GLU A 117 -2.37 12.60 2.84
CA GLU A 117 -3.00 12.66 4.16
C GLU A 117 -3.49 11.29 4.64
N LEU A 118 -4.03 10.46 3.75
CA LEU A 118 -4.43 9.09 4.13
C LEU A 118 -3.24 8.20 4.52
N HIS A 119 -2.07 8.38 3.90
CA HIS A 119 -0.86 7.68 4.34
C HIS A 119 -0.33 8.23 5.67
N GLU A 120 -0.35 9.55 5.86
CA GLU A 120 0.03 10.19 7.13
C GLU A 120 -0.87 9.70 8.27
N ASP A 121 -2.18 9.73 8.05
CA ASP A 121 -3.17 9.30 9.03
C ASP A 121 -2.99 7.82 9.38
N TRP A 122 -2.77 6.97 8.38
CA TRP A 122 -2.57 5.55 8.62
C TRP A 122 -1.22 5.26 9.26
N LEU A 123 -0.12 5.57 8.59
CA LEU A 123 1.22 5.07 8.95
C LEU A 123 1.87 5.83 10.11
N LEU A 124 1.36 7.01 10.47
CA LEU A 124 1.75 7.73 11.70
C LEU A 124 0.77 7.52 12.86
N GLY A 125 -0.19 6.60 12.72
CA GLY A 125 -1.08 6.20 13.81
C GLY A 125 -2.12 7.25 14.21
N ARG A 126 -2.57 8.09 13.28
CA ARG A 126 -3.61 9.11 13.51
C ARG A 126 -5.01 8.66 13.05
N SER A 127 -5.12 7.47 12.47
CA SER A 127 -6.37 6.83 12.06
C SER A 127 -6.73 5.65 12.98
N ASN A 128 -7.93 5.09 12.78
CA ASN A 128 -8.37 3.87 13.44
C ASN A 128 -7.97 2.59 12.70
N PHE A 129 -7.22 2.69 11.59
CA PHE A 129 -6.77 1.52 10.86
C PHE A 129 -5.62 0.83 11.60
N PRO A 130 -5.56 -0.52 11.60
CA PRO A 130 -4.46 -1.24 12.21
C PRO A 130 -3.11 -0.83 11.60
N LEU A 131 -2.14 -0.59 12.48
CA LEU A 131 -0.74 -0.42 12.10
C LEU A 131 -0.07 -1.78 11.89
N PRO A 132 0.91 -1.89 10.98
CA PRO A 132 1.80 -3.04 10.97
C PRO A 132 2.65 -3.06 12.25
N PRO A 133 3.29 -4.19 12.59
CA PRO A 133 4.14 -4.30 13.78
C PRO A 133 5.29 -3.28 13.82
N LYS A 134 5.79 -2.85 12.67
CA LYS A 134 6.81 -1.79 12.56
C LYS A 134 6.58 -0.94 11.31
N VAL A 135 6.71 0.37 11.45
CA VAL A 135 6.77 1.33 10.34
C VAL A 135 8.15 2.00 10.37
N LEU A 136 8.91 1.85 9.29
CA LEU A 136 10.14 2.60 9.05
C LEU A 136 9.82 3.76 8.12
N VAL A 137 9.98 5.00 8.59
CA VAL A 137 9.76 6.20 7.77
C VAL A 137 11.09 6.66 7.20
N ILE A 138 11.16 6.80 5.88
CA ILE A 138 12.32 7.33 5.15
C ILE A 138 11.91 8.64 4.47
N ASP A 139 12.71 9.69 4.62
CA ASP A 139 12.47 10.95 3.93
C ASP A 139 12.79 10.81 2.44
N ALA A 140 11.74 10.67 1.64
CA ALA A 140 11.84 10.51 0.21
C ALA A 140 11.70 11.83 -0.55
N ASN A 141 11.88 13.00 0.09
CA ASN A 141 11.95 14.28 -0.61
C ASN A 141 13.31 14.51 -1.32
N GLN A 142 14.32 13.73 -0.96
CA GLN A 142 15.70 13.83 -1.46
C GLN A 142 15.88 13.12 -2.81
N ASP A 143 17.11 13.12 -3.33
CA ASP A 143 17.41 12.39 -4.57
C ASP A 143 17.49 10.87 -4.32
N CYS A 144 17.38 10.10 -5.41
CA CYS A 144 17.30 8.64 -5.33
C CYS A 144 18.52 8.01 -4.63
N ILE A 145 19.70 8.61 -4.80
CA ILE A 145 20.95 8.13 -4.19
C ILE A 145 20.87 8.24 -2.67
N ASP A 146 20.46 9.41 -2.15
CA ASP A 146 20.35 9.63 -0.71
C ASP A 146 19.31 8.69 -0.07
N ILE A 147 18.18 8.48 -0.76
CA ILE A 147 17.13 7.54 -0.33
C ILE A 147 17.67 6.10 -0.28
N GLN A 148 18.47 5.70 -1.27
CA GLN A 148 19.09 4.37 -1.31
C GLN A 148 20.11 4.20 -0.19
N GLU A 149 20.91 5.21 0.10
CA GLU A 149 21.87 5.20 1.21
C GLU A 149 21.17 5.14 2.56
N GLU A 150 20.08 5.89 2.76
CA GLU A 150 19.25 5.80 3.95
C GLU A 150 18.63 4.43 4.12
N PHE A 151 18.03 3.89 3.07
CA PHE A 151 17.50 2.52 3.09
C PHE A 151 18.57 1.48 3.41
N ALA A 152 19.77 1.61 2.81
CA ALA A 152 20.89 0.71 3.04
C ALA A 152 21.37 0.73 4.50
N ARG A 153 21.33 1.89 5.17
CA ARG A 153 21.64 2.01 6.61
C ARG A 153 20.69 1.18 7.49
N HIS A 154 19.48 0.91 7.03
CA HIS A 154 18.48 0.12 7.75
C HIS A 154 18.45 -1.37 7.36
N LEU A 155 19.22 -1.80 6.34
CA LEU A 155 19.22 -3.19 5.89
C LEU A 155 19.55 -4.22 6.99
N PRO A 156 20.52 -4.00 7.90
CA PRO A 156 20.79 -4.95 8.97
C PRO A 156 19.55 -5.22 9.85
N ASP A 157 18.87 -4.17 10.30
CA ASP A 157 17.64 -4.26 11.10
C ASP A 157 16.50 -4.96 10.36
N ILE A 158 16.40 -4.75 9.04
CA ILE A 158 15.39 -5.38 8.18
C ILE A 158 15.67 -6.89 8.07
N LEU A 159 16.93 -7.27 7.84
CA LEU A 159 17.35 -8.65 7.64
C LEU A 159 17.34 -9.47 8.94
N GLU A 160 17.78 -8.92 10.07
CA GLU A 160 17.75 -9.62 11.36
C GLU A 160 16.33 -10.08 11.73
N ARG A 161 15.32 -9.28 11.38
CA ARG A 161 13.91 -9.62 11.63
C ARG A 161 13.32 -10.61 10.64
N GLY A 162 13.85 -10.69 9.41
CA GLY A 162 13.44 -11.71 8.44
C GLY A 162 13.67 -13.14 8.95
N HIS A 163 14.58 -13.33 9.91
CA HIS A 163 14.88 -14.64 10.49
C HIS A 163 13.95 -15.03 11.66
N LEU A 164 13.12 -14.11 12.18
CA LEU A 164 12.34 -14.32 13.41
C LEU A 164 10.90 -14.79 13.17
N CYS A 165 10.37 -14.71 11.95
CA CYS A 165 8.94 -14.93 11.67
C CYS A 165 8.67 -15.97 10.58
N HIS A 166 8.89 -17.26 10.89
CA HIS A 166 8.24 -18.35 10.15
C HIS A 166 7.70 -19.41 11.11
N ALA A 167 6.66 -19.08 11.88
CA ALA A 167 5.71 -20.09 12.28
C ALA A 167 4.78 -20.32 11.08
N PRO A 168 4.72 -21.52 10.50
CA PRO A 168 3.75 -21.79 9.44
C PRO A 168 2.35 -21.58 10.02
N PHE A 169 1.51 -20.82 9.32
CA PHE A 169 0.07 -20.90 9.54
C PHE A 169 -0.31 -22.38 9.44
N ALA A 170 -0.76 -22.95 10.56
CA ALA A 170 -1.41 -24.24 10.54
C ALA A 170 -2.62 -24.10 9.61
N LEU A 171 -2.57 -24.73 8.44
CA LEU A 171 -3.73 -24.90 7.59
C LEU A 171 -4.79 -25.61 8.43
N HIS A 172 -5.78 -24.86 8.91
CA HIS A 172 -6.97 -25.49 9.45
C HIS A 172 -7.67 -26.19 8.28
N PRO A 173 -7.89 -27.51 8.35
CA PRO A 173 -8.62 -28.20 7.29
C PRO A 173 -10.06 -27.67 7.28
N VAL A 174 -10.54 -27.39 6.07
CA VAL A 174 -11.95 -27.12 5.77
C VAL A 174 -12.77 -28.38 5.96
#